data_AF-A0A957V006-F1
#
_entry.id   AF-A0A957V006-F1
#
_cell.length_a   1.000
_cell.length_b   1.000
_cell.length_c   1.000
_cell.angle_alpha   90.00
_cell.angle_beta   90.00
_cell.angle_gamma   90.00
#
_symmetry.space_group_name_H-M   'P 1'
#
loop_
_entity.id
_entity.type
_entity.pdbx_description
1 polymer ?
#
loop_
_entity_poly.entity_id
_entity_poly.type
_entity_poly.pdbx_seq_one_letter_code
_entity_poly.pdbx_strand_id
1 'polypeptide(L)'
;LLVNNSRIFHPFHSHINPFFVTEVGQVSYDGTQWSMKRLAPDDPLGYVLDNWWDTVIIPPQGYVKIRFWFNIPDQKPATPGDSDSPFVIRDNANIFAAWVQHCHILRHEDRGMMMVVNVKPKAEDHSH
;
A
#
# COMPACT_ATOMS: atom_id res chain seq x y z
N LEU A 1 -7.74 0.83 -1.82
CA LEU A 1 -7.96 2.14 -2.45
C LEU A 1 -7.91 3.18 -1.35
N LEU A 2 -7.05 4.18 -1.46
CA LEU A 2 -6.97 5.32 -0.54
C LEU A 2 -7.56 6.54 -1.24
N VAL A 3 -8.55 7.21 -0.63
CA VAL A 3 -9.23 8.37 -1.21
C VAL A 3 -9.06 9.57 -0.29
N ASN A 4 -8.62 10.69 -0.85
CA ASN A 4 -8.47 11.95 -0.14
C ASN A 4 -9.58 12.92 -0.55
N ASN A 5 -10.56 13.07 0.33
CA ASN A 5 -11.67 14.01 0.14
C ASN A 5 -11.33 15.46 0.60
N SER A 6 -10.11 15.70 1.09
CA SER A 6 -9.67 17.01 1.57
C SER A 6 -8.96 17.82 0.47
N ARG A 7 -8.75 19.11 0.74
CA ARG A 7 -8.03 20.04 -0.16
C ARG A 7 -6.52 20.08 0.08
N ILE A 8 -6.00 19.27 1.00
CA ILE A 8 -4.57 19.17 1.30
C ILE A 8 -4.09 17.75 0.99
N PHE A 9 -2.81 17.60 0.69
CA PHE A 9 -2.22 16.28 0.46
C PHE A 9 -2.00 15.58 1.80
N HIS A 10 -1.96 14.25 1.77
CA HIS A 10 -1.61 13.44 2.94
C HIS A 10 -0.55 12.42 2.53
N PRO A 11 0.68 12.47 3.07
CA PRO A 11 1.60 11.37 2.94
C PRO A 11 1.06 10.21 3.78
N PHE A 12 0.91 9.04 3.19
CA PHE A 12 0.39 7.86 3.86
C PHE A 12 1.48 6.78 3.88
N HIS A 13 1.80 6.32 5.09
CA HIS A 13 2.88 5.39 5.36
C HIS A 13 2.35 4.09 5.94
N SER A 14 2.92 2.96 5.50
CA SER A 14 2.66 1.64 6.06
C SER A 14 3.94 1.10 6.68
N HIS A 15 3.84 0.69 7.94
CA HIS A 15 4.91 -0.07 8.59
C HIS A 15 5.03 -1.47 7.97
N ILE A 16 6.25 -2.04 8.08
CA ILE A 16 6.61 -3.43 7.74
C ILE A 16 6.51 -3.79 6.26
N ASN A 17 5.31 -3.73 5.69
CA ASN A 17 5.02 -4.14 4.33
C ASN A 17 5.06 -2.96 3.37
N PRO A 18 5.92 -2.99 2.33
CA PRO A 18 5.75 -2.09 1.21
C PRO A 18 4.46 -2.45 0.46
N PHE A 19 3.94 -1.49 -0.29
CA PHE A 19 2.82 -1.66 -1.17
C PHE A 19 3.18 -1.22 -2.59
N PHE A 20 2.58 -1.89 -3.56
CA PHE A 20 2.78 -1.57 -4.96
C PHE A 20 1.73 -0.54 -5.41
N VAL A 21 2.19 0.58 -5.97
CA VAL A 21 1.28 1.63 -6.46
C VAL A 21 0.91 1.34 -7.92
N THR A 22 -0.38 1.14 -8.17
CA THR A 22 -0.91 0.78 -9.49
C THR A 22 -1.58 1.94 -10.22
N GLU A 23 -2.05 2.94 -9.48
CA GLU A 23 -2.76 4.08 -10.06
C GLU A 23 -2.75 5.24 -9.08
N VAL A 24 -2.60 6.44 -9.60
CA VAL A 24 -2.81 7.69 -8.86
C VAL A 24 -3.77 8.54 -9.69
N GLY A 25 -4.81 9.07 -9.06
CA GLY A 25 -5.73 10.00 -9.70
C GLY A 25 -5.84 11.28 -8.88
N GLN A 26 -5.89 12.42 -9.56
CA GLN A 26 -6.07 13.72 -8.94
C GLN A 26 -7.09 14.54 -9.72
N VAL A 27 -7.90 15.32 -9.00
CA VAL A 27 -8.75 16.34 -9.64
C VAL A 27 -7.85 17.40 -10.29
N SER A 28 -8.09 17.62 -11.58
CA SER A 28 -7.34 18.56 -12.41
C SER A 28 -8.29 19.42 -13.24
N TYR A 29 -7.86 20.62 -13.59
CA TYR A 29 -8.58 21.52 -14.49
C TYR A 29 -7.86 21.55 -15.83
N ASP A 30 -8.58 21.25 -16.92
CA ASP A 30 -8.01 21.22 -18.28
C ASP A 30 -8.08 22.58 -19.02
N GLY A 31 -8.52 23.63 -18.33
CA GLY A 31 -8.82 24.93 -18.93
C GLY A 31 -10.30 25.17 -19.16
N THR A 32 -11.13 24.12 -19.14
CA THR A 32 -12.58 24.18 -19.41
C THR A 32 -13.43 23.50 -18.34
N GLN A 33 -12.97 22.37 -17.78
CA GLN A 33 -13.71 21.59 -16.80
C GLN A 33 -12.79 20.93 -15.77
N TRP A 34 -13.36 20.66 -14.60
CA TRP A 34 -12.72 19.85 -13.58
C TRP A 34 -12.99 18.37 -13.86
N SER A 35 -11.93 17.58 -13.96
CA SER A 35 -12.02 16.15 -14.16
C SER A 35 -10.96 15.40 -13.36
N MET A 36 -11.20 14.12 -13.14
CA MET A 36 -10.24 13.25 -12.47
C MET A 36 -9.19 12.76 -13.49
N LYS A 37 -7.99 13.33 -13.44
CA LYS A 37 -6.86 12.91 -14.27
C LYS A 37 -6.08 11.82 -13.54
N ARG A 38 -5.80 10.72 -14.25
CA ARG A 38 -4.85 9.70 -13.80
C ARG A 38 -3.44 10.12 -14.18
N LEU A 39 -2.48 9.87 -13.29
CA LEU A 39 -1.08 10.05 -13.63
C LEU A 39 -0.68 9.06 -14.74
N ALA A 40 0.12 9.55 -15.68
CA ALA A 40 0.80 8.75 -16.68
C ALA A 40 2.30 8.65 -16.34
N PRO A 41 3.04 7.66 -16.89
CA PRO A 41 4.48 7.49 -16.60
C PRO A 41 5.35 8.71 -16.94
N ASP A 42 4.92 9.53 -17.89
CA ASP A 42 5.57 10.77 -18.34
C ASP A 42 5.17 12.01 -17.53
N ASP A 43 4.17 11.92 -16.65
CA ASP A 43 3.88 13.00 -15.71
C ASP A 43 5.06 13.18 -14.72
N PRO A 44 5.27 14.39 -14.14
CA PRO A 44 6.35 14.64 -13.19
C PRO A 44 6.40 13.71 -11.97
N LEU A 45 5.27 13.10 -11.60
CA LEU A 45 5.14 12.13 -10.50
C LEU A 45 4.87 10.70 -11.01
N GLY A 46 5.04 10.45 -12.31
CA GLY A 46 4.82 9.15 -12.95
C GLY A 46 5.71 8.04 -12.40
N TYR A 47 6.89 8.38 -11.87
CA TYR A 47 7.83 7.44 -11.24
C TYR A 47 7.27 6.72 -9.99
N VAL A 48 6.17 7.22 -9.43
CA VAL A 48 5.49 6.59 -8.30
C VAL A 48 4.69 5.35 -8.77
N LEU A 49 4.24 5.33 -10.02
CA LEU A 49 3.47 4.24 -10.61
C LEU A 49 4.34 3.01 -10.84
N ASP A 50 3.70 1.84 -10.80
CA ASP A 50 4.30 0.54 -11.07
C ASP A 50 5.58 0.25 -10.27
N ASN A 51 5.62 0.76 -9.04
CA ASN A 51 6.75 0.60 -8.15
C ASN A 51 6.32 0.34 -6.69
N TRP A 52 7.23 -0.21 -5.91
CA TRP A 52 7.06 -0.51 -4.49
C TRP A 52 7.44 0.69 -3.63
N TRP A 53 6.57 1.04 -2.69
CA TRP A 53 6.76 2.13 -1.75
C TRP A 53 6.28 1.72 -0.36
N ASP A 54 6.86 2.31 0.68
CA ASP A 54 6.30 2.28 2.03
C ASP A 54 5.47 3.53 2.34
N THR A 55 5.64 4.59 1.55
CA THR A 55 5.05 5.91 1.76
C THR A 55 4.66 6.50 0.42
N VAL A 56 3.42 6.97 0.31
CA VAL A 56 2.92 7.63 -0.91
C VAL A 56 2.10 8.85 -0.56
N ILE A 57 2.22 9.89 -1.38
CA ILE A 57 1.38 11.09 -1.26
C ILE A 57 0.02 10.79 -1.87
N ILE A 58 -1.05 10.98 -1.09
CA ILE A 58 -2.41 11.00 -1.62
C ILE A 58 -2.73 12.46 -2.00
N PRO A 59 -2.91 12.76 -3.30
CA PRO A 59 -3.11 14.13 -3.74
C PRO A 59 -4.43 14.71 -3.22
N PRO A 60 -4.55 16.05 -3.09
CA PRO A 60 -5.81 16.71 -2.75
C PRO A 60 -6.93 16.29 -3.69
N GLN A 61 -8.12 16.01 -3.14
CA GLN A 61 -9.30 15.61 -3.92
C GLN A 61 -9.01 14.46 -4.90
N GLY A 62 -8.13 13.54 -4.53
CA GLY A 62 -7.64 12.47 -5.39
C GLY A 62 -7.62 11.12 -4.69
N TYR A 63 -6.95 10.15 -5.31
CA TYR A 63 -6.84 8.79 -4.79
C TYR A 63 -5.54 8.13 -5.21
N VAL A 64 -5.19 7.07 -4.48
CA VAL A 64 -4.12 6.14 -4.82
C VAL A 64 -4.64 4.70 -4.72
N LYS A 65 -4.42 3.90 -5.77
CA LYS A 65 -4.66 2.46 -5.75
C LYS A 65 -3.36 1.74 -5.43
N ILE A 66 -3.33 1.15 -4.25
CA ILE A 66 -2.21 0.34 -3.77
C ILE A 66 -2.59 -1.14 -3.73
N ARG A 67 -1.61 -2.01 -3.92
CA ARG A 67 -1.72 -3.46 -3.73
C ARG A 67 -0.73 -3.89 -2.65
N PHE A 68 -1.24 -4.58 -1.65
CA PHE A 68 -0.39 -5.30 -0.69
C PHE A 68 -0.07 -6.69 -1.20
N TRP A 69 1.09 -7.18 -0.80
CA TRP A 69 1.45 -8.58 -0.94
C TRP A 69 1.70 -9.15 0.46
N PHE A 70 0.85 -10.12 0.83
CA PHE A 70 0.92 -10.85 2.09
C PHE A 70 1.10 -12.33 1.77
N ASN A 71 2.32 -12.84 1.87
CA ASN A 71 2.66 -14.22 1.50
C ASN A 71 3.31 -14.97 2.66
N ILE A 72 2.50 -15.29 3.69
CA ILE A 72 3.02 -15.76 4.99
C ILE A 72 2.79 -17.26 5.25
N PRO A 73 1.69 -17.92 4.82
CA PRO A 73 1.53 -19.35 5.12
C PRO A 73 1.89 -20.32 3.98
N ASP A 74 2.05 -19.89 2.73
CA ASP A 74 2.24 -20.82 1.58
C ASP A 74 3.64 -20.78 0.97
N GLN A 75 4.60 -20.24 1.71
CA GLN A 75 6.01 -20.34 1.34
C GLN A 75 6.51 -21.77 1.63
N LYS A 76 6.32 -22.66 0.66
CA LYS A 76 6.88 -24.03 0.73
C LYS A 76 8.14 -24.10 -0.11
N PRO A 77 9.25 -24.62 0.43
CA PRO A 77 10.42 -24.84 -0.39
C PRO A 77 10.09 -25.90 -1.46
N ALA A 78 10.61 -25.73 -2.67
CA ALA A 78 10.46 -26.70 -3.76
C ALA A 78 10.93 -28.10 -3.35
N THR A 79 11.95 -28.17 -2.47
CA THR A 79 12.42 -29.39 -1.83
C THR A 79 12.16 -29.29 -0.33
N PRO A 80 11.41 -30.22 0.28
CA PRO A 80 11.21 -30.24 1.74
C PRO A 80 12.55 -30.24 2.49
N GLY A 81 12.75 -29.26 3.37
CA GLY A 81 13.97 -29.11 4.17
C GLY A 81 15.05 -28.19 3.57
N ASP A 82 14.87 -27.69 2.35
CA ASP A 82 15.78 -26.69 1.77
C ASP A 82 15.45 -25.29 2.29
N SER A 83 16.30 -24.77 3.17
CA SER A 83 16.14 -23.44 3.77
C SER A 83 16.32 -22.29 2.79
N ASP A 84 16.96 -22.54 1.65
CA ASP A 84 17.39 -21.54 0.67
C ASP A 84 16.54 -21.58 -0.62
N SER A 85 15.40 -22.27 -0.57
CA SER A 85 14.51 -22.41 -1.71
C SER A 85 14.00 -21.05 -2.21
N PRO A 86 14.01 -20.79 -3.53
CA PRO A 86 13.54 -19.52 -4.11
C PRO A 86 12.03 -19.27 -3.92
N PHE A 87 11.27 -20.28 -3.50
CA PHE A 87 9.85 -20.18 -3.18
C PHE A 87 9.59 -19.77 -1.72
N VAL A 88 10.63 -19.72 -0.89
CA VAL A 88 10.59 -19.24 0.49
C VAL A 88 11.24 -17.87 0.54
N ILE A 89 10.40 -16.83 0.54
CA ILE A 89 10.84 -15.44 0.58
C ILE A 89 10.95 -15.02 2.05
N ARG A 90 12.18 -15.11 2.56
CA ARG A 90 12.56 -14.67 3.90
C ARG A 90 12.76 -13.16 3.91
N ASP A 91 11.67 -12.41 3.99
CA ASP A 91 11.73 -10.97 4.23
C ASP A 91 11.04 -10.60 5.55
N ASN A 92 11.41 -9.43 6.09
CA ASN A 92 10.77 -8.90 7.29
C ASN A 92 9.36 -8.36 7.01
N ALA A 93 8.93 -8.33 5.74
CA ALA A 93 7.62 -7.84 5.35
C ALA A 93 6.53 -8.93 5.51
N ASN A 94 6.87 -10.21 5.39
CA ASN A 94 5.91 -11.32 5.45
C ASN A 94 5.83 -11.92 6.86
N ILE A 95 5.46 -11.10 7.85
CA ILE A 95 5.34 -11.53 9.26
C ILE A 95 3.89 -11.50 9.77
N PHE A 96 3.52 -12.49 10.60
CA PHE A 96 2.28 -12.43 11.36
C PHE A 96 2.44 -11.41 12.49
N ALA A 97 1.83 -10.25 12.32
CA ALA A 97 1.90 -9.16 13.28
C ALA A 97 0.74 -8.18 13.06
N ALA A 98 0.61 -7.26 14.02
CA ALA A 98 -0.13 -6.03 13.81
C ALA A 98 0.85 -4.89 13.55
N TRP A 99 0.57 -4.06 12.55
CA TRP A 99 1.32 -2.85 12.28
C TRP A 99 0.37 -1.70 11.96
N VAL A 100 0.93 -0.50 11.82
CA VAL A 100 0.14 0.72 11.61
C VAL A 100 0.27 1.22 10.18
N GLN A 101 -0.84 1.78 9.71
CA GLN A 101 -0.93 2.58 8.52
C GLN A 101 -1.48 3.93 8.90
N HIS A 102 -0.76 5.00 8.58
CA HIS A 102 -1.13 6.33 9.06
C HIS A 102 -0.70 7.44 8.11
N CYS A 103 -1.31 8.60 8.31
CA CYS A 103 -0.79 9.81 7.73
C CYS A 103 0.54 10.17 8.40
N HIS A 104 1.59 10.43 7.62
CA HIS A 104 2.91 10.79 8.12
C HIS A 104 3.04 12.29 8.49
N ILE A 105 1.90 12.97 8.69
CA ILE A 105 1.82 14.29 9.33
C ILE A 105 1.42 14.04 10.78
N LEU A 106 2.35 14.27 11.71
CA LEU A 106 2.17 13.97 13.15
C LEU A 106 0.85 14.52 13.71
N ARG A 107 0.50 15.77 13.36
CA ARG A 107 -0.75 16.38 13.80
C ARG A 107 -2.01 15.68 13.29
N HIS A 108 -1.96 14.98 12.17
CA HIS A 108 -3.07 14.19 11.64
C HIS A 108 -3.08 12.79 12.25
N GLU A 109 -1.90 12.18 12.40
CA GLU A 109 -1.70 10.92 13.11
C GLU A 109 -2.24 10.98 14.55
N ASP A 110 -1.79 11.96 15.34
CA ASP A 110 -2.22 12.19 16.74
C ASP A 110 -3.72 12.46 16.87
N ARG A 111 -4.37 12.90 15.79
CA ARG A 111 -5.82 13.12 15.71
C ARG A 111 -6.58 11.90 15.19
N GLY A 112 -5.92 10.76 15.04
CA GLY A 112 -6.54 9.49 14.69
C GLY A 112 -6.54 9.19 13.19
N MET A 113 -5.76 9.87 12.34
CA MET A 113 -5.57 9.49 10.94
C MET A 113 -4.58 8.31 10.83
N MET A 114 -4.88 7.26 11.56
CA MET A 114 -4.14 6.02 11.68
C MET A 114 -5.11 4.84 11.71
N MET A 115 -4.65 3.68 11.27
CA MET A 115 -5.36 2.42 11.37
C MET A 115 -4.38 1.28 11.63
N VAL A 116 -4.88 0.24 12.29
CA VAL A 116 -4.13 -1.00 12.49
C VAL A 116 -4.41 -1.94 11.32
N VAL A 117 -3.36 -2.54 10.81
CA VAL A 117 -3.39 -3.66 9.88
C VAL A 117 -2.97 -4.89 10.68
N ASN A 118 -3.87 -5.87 10.74
CA ASN A 118 -3.63 -7.07 11.53
C ASN A 118 -3.55 -8.27 10.59
N VAL A 119 -2.38 -8.86 10.47
CA VAL A 119 -2.16 -10.03 9.62
C VAL A 119 -2.04 -11.27 10.47
N LYS A 120 -2.99 -12.18 10.23
CA LYS A 120 -3.15 -13.42 10.96
C LYS A 120 -2.97 -14.60 10.02
N PRO A 121 -2.62 -15.79 10.54
CA PRO A 121 -2.71 -17.02 9.78
C PRO A 121 -4.10 -17.16 9.17
N LYS A 122 -4.17 -17.64 7.94
CA LYS A 122 -5.42 -18.15 7.39
C LYS A 122 -5.85 -19.29 8.32
N ALA A 123 -7.02 -19.18 8.94
CA ALA A 123 -7.55 -20.27 9.73
C ALA A 123 -7.60 -21.53 8.85
N GLU A 124 -7.12 -22.67 9.36
CA GLU A 124 -7.31 -23.93 8.67
C GLU A 124 -8.82 -24.14 8.55
N ASP A 125 -9.27 -24.33 7.31
CA ASP A 125 -10.65 -24.66 7.01
C ASP A 125 -10.86 -26.10 7.48
N HIS A 126 -11.16 -26.29 8.77
CA HIS A 126 -11.70 -27.54 9.26
C HIS A 126 -13.19 -27.61 8.88
N SER A 127 -13.48 -27.67 7.57
CA SER A 127 -14.80 -27.99 7.06
C SER A 127 -14.81 -29.41 6.50
N HIS A 128 -15.44 -30.28 7.31
CA HIS A 128 -16.15 -31.54 7.00
C HIS A 128 -15.42 -32.68 6.27
#